data_AF-A0A3L7XN84-F1
#
_entry.id   AF-A0A3L7XN84-F1
#
_cell.length_a   1.000
_cell.length_b   1.000
_cell.length_c   1.000
_cell.angle_alpha   90.00
_cell.angle_beta   90.00
_cell.angle_gamma   90.00
#
_symmetry.space_group_name_H-M   'P 1'
#
loop_
_entity.id
_entity.type
_entity.pdbx_description
1 polymer ?
#
loop_
_entity_poly.entity_id
_entity_poly.type
_entity_poly.pdbx_seq_one_letter_code
_entity_poly.pdbx_strand_id
1 'polypeptide(L)'
;MTTRHTLFAALVPALLVAALLTGCTSKTPSATPTPTATPSPSPTPLLPQASGAIPPAVAQVVVAMTTHKPEDLTALVAYQQVACTTAQGAGGPPKCKTGDSQGTVYRVFATGGCEGEWVTDARPILKQIADTSGPLFAVVKLTRPNPDPEPGWPKGDAAMIYNAGSGAGGYFVVADAQIVRAHTYCGAPAIDALLKQLGATEFYVAPPGR
;
A
#
# COMPACT_ATOMS: atom_id res chain seq x y z
N MET A 1 46.65 -8.87 24.28
CA MET A 1 46.26 -7.87 23.26
C MET A 1 44.95 -7.25 23.72
N THR A 2 45.03 -5.99 24.15
CA THR A 2 44.05 -5.26 24.94
C THR A 2 43.44 -4.17 24.08
N THR A 3 42.18 -4.30 23.67
CA THR A 3 41.53 -3.31 22.79
C THR A 3 40.52 -2.48 23.58
N ARG A 4 40.90 -1.21 23.78
CA ARG A 4 40.20 -0.17 24.53
C ARG A 4 38.79 0.10 24.00
N HIS A 5 37.84 0.22 24.92
CA HIS A 5 36.48 0.70 24.66
C HIS A 5 36.45 2.22 24.87
N THR A 6 36.22 2.98 23.81
CA THR A 6 36.09 4.44 23.87
C THR A 6 34.61 4.79 24.01
N LEU A 7 34.20 5.13 25.24
CA LEU A 7 32.91 5.74 25.56
C LEU A 7 32.88 7.18 25.01
N PHE A 8 32.02 7.44 24.02
CA PHE A 8 31.65 8.81 23.65
C PHE A 8 30.30 9.16 24.26
N ALA A 9 30.35 9.94 25.33
CA ALA A 9 29.21 10.64 25.90
C ALA A 9 28.91 11.87 25.04
N ALA A 10 27.74 11.93 24.41
CA ALA A 10 27.27 13.11 23.69
C ALA A 10 26.08 13.73 24.43
N LEU A 11 26.32 14.88 25.05
CA LEU A 11 25.30 15.82 25.54
C LEU A 11 24.46 16.31 24.36
N VAL A 12 23.13 16.32 24.51
CA VAL A 12 22.23 17.12 23.67
C VAL A 12 21.52 18.15 24.55
N PRO A 13 21.62 19.46 24.26
CA PRO A 13 21.00 20.49 25.06
C PRO A 13 19.50 20.60 24.79
N ALA A 14 18.74 20.70 25.88
CA ALA A 14 17.33 21.04 25.86
C ALA A 14 17.15 22.52 25.43
N LEU A 15 16.54 22.74 24.27
CA LEU A 15 16.12 24.08 23.84
C LEU A 15 14.63 24.26 24.14
N LEU A 16 14.35 24.81 25.33
CA LEU A 16 13.05 25.36 25.71
C LEU A 16 12.89 26.70 24.99
N VAL A 17 11.93 26.81 24.06
CA VAL A 17 11.48 28.10 23.53
C VAL A 17 10.05 28.33 24.02
N ALA A 18 9.95 29.05 25.14
CA ALA A 18 8.72 29.64 25.64
C ALA A 18 8.48 30.98 24.91
N ALA A 19 7.50 31.03 24.02
CA ALA A 19 7.04 32.26 23.40
C ALA A 19 5.66 32.64 23.99
N LEU A 20 5.71 33.47 25.03
CA LEU A 20 4.60 34.25 25.53
C LEU A 20 4.30 35.37 24.53
N LEU A 21 3.12 35.33 23.90
CA LEU A 21 2.58 36.46 23.16
C LEU A 21 1.20 36.83 23.70
N THR A 22 1.24 37.74 24.67
CA THR A 22 0.19 38.67 25.08
C THR A 22 -0.18 39.61 23.92
N GLY A 23 -1.47 39.80 23.62
CA GLY A 23 -1.85 40.88 22.71
C GLY A 23 -3.33 41.00 22.32
N CYS A 24 -3.97 42.03 22.88
CA CYS A 24 -5.08 42.85 22.36
C CYS A 24 -6.46 42.21 22.11
N THR A 25 -7.31 42.34 23.15
CA THR A 25 -8.77 42.18 23.10
C THR A 25 -9.44 43.39 22.42
N SER A 26 -9.61 43.34 21.10
CA SER A 26 -10.52 44.23 20.38
C SER A 26 -11.95 43.73 20.50
N LYS A 27 -12.84 44.51 21.15
CA LYS A 27 -14.28 44.24 21.17
C LYS A 27 -14.88 44.54 19.79
N THR A 28 -14.91 43.51 18.95
CA THR A 28 -15.61 43.52 17.66
C THR A 28 -17.13 43.55 17.90
N PRO A 29 -17.89 44.43 17.22
CA PRO A 29 -19.34 44.45 17.31
C PRO A 29 -19.93 43.09 16.91
N SER A 30 -20.77 42.55 17.80
CA SER A 30 -21.45 41.27 17.61
C SER A 30 -22.52 41.41 16.53
N ALA A 31 -22.20 40.99 15.32
CA ALA A 31 -23.18 40.85 14.26
C ALA A 31 -24.24 39.82 14.65
N THR A 32 -25.52 40.16 14.47
CA THR A 32 -26.65 39.24 14.59
C THR A 32 -26.42 38.06 13.65
N PRO A 33 -26.38 36.80 14.13
CA PRO A 33 -26.12 35.66 13.28
C PRO A 33 -27.25 35.52 12.27
N THR A 34 -26.94 35.75 11.00
CA THR A 34 -27.79 35.32 9.89
C THR A 34 -28.01 33.82 10.04
N PRO A 35 -29.26 33.31 9.99
CA PRO A 35 -29.52 31.89 10.09
C PRO A 35 -28.71 31.16 9.03
N THR A 36 -27.70 30.40 9.47
CA THR A 36 -26.91 29.53 8.62
C THR A 36 -27.86 28.53 8.01
N ALA A 37 -28.07 28.61 6.69
CA ALA A 37 -28.84 27.63 5.97
C ALA A 37 -28.24 26.24 6.27
N THR A 38 -29.05 25.35 6.84
CA THR A 38 -28.69 23.95 7.02
C THR A 38 -28.29 23.43 5.65
N PRO A 39 -27.03 23.00 5.44
CA PRO A 39 -26.62 22.49 4.14
C PRO A 39 -27.51 21.30 3.81
N SER A 40 -28.14 21.36 2.63
CA SER A 40 -28.83 20.21 2.07
C SER A 40 -27.85 19.03 2.09
N PRO A 41 -28.23 17.84 2.60
CA PRO A 41 -27.32 16.71 2.65
C PRO A 41 -26.83 16.45 1.23
N SER A 42 -25.53 16.61 1.02
CA SER A 42 -24.90 16.21 -0.24
C SER A 42 -25.22 14.73 -0.44
N PRO A 43 -25.73 14.31 -1.60
CA PRO A 43 -26.06 12.92 -1.84
C PRO A 43 -24.83 12.07 -1.50
N THR A 44 -24.98 11.15 -0.55
CA THR A 44 -23.94 10.18 -0.24
C THR A 44 -23.64 9.43 -1.53
N PRO A 45 -22.39 9.42 -2.03
CA PRO A 45 -22.05 8.66 -3.22
C PRO A 45 -22.51 7.21 -3.04
N LEU A 46 -23.39 6.74 -3.93
CA LEU A 46 -23.85 5.36 -3.90
C LEU A 46 -22.62 4.48 -4.11
N LEU A 47 -22.33 3.61 -3.14
CA LEU A 47 -21.22 2.67 -3.27
C LEU A 47 -21.44 1.81 -4.51
N PRO A 48 -20.38 1.56 -5.31
CA PRO A 48 -20.50 0.68 -6.46
C PRO A 48 -20.97 -0.71 -6.00
N GLN A 49 -22.04 -1.20 -6.63
CA GLN A 49 -22.52 -2.56 -6.39
C GLN A 49 -21.57 -3.56 -7.08
N ALA A 50 -21.46 -4.77 -6.51
CA ALA A 50 -20.72 -5.85 -7.15
C ALA A 50 -21.38 -6.19 -8.50
N SER A 51 -20.60 -6.23 -9.58
CA SER A 51 -21.11 -6.32 -10.95
C SER A 51 -20.98 -7.72 -11.57
N GLY A 52 -20.38 -8.70 -10.89
CA GLY A 52 -20.20 -10.03 -11.46
C GLY A 52 -19.52 -11.06 -10.56
N ALA A 53 -19.33 -12.26 -11.09
CA ALA A 53 -18.61 -13.34 -10.42
C ALA A 53 -17.11 -13.06 -10.34
N ILE A 54 -16.48 -13.48 -9.24
CA ILE A 54 -15.02 -13.39 -9.08
C ILE A 54 -14.35 -14.29 -10.15
N PRO A 55 -13.39 -13.78 -10.93
CA PRO A 55 -12.65 -14.60 -11.89
C PRO A 55 -11.97 -15.80 -11.19
N PRO A 56 -11.94 -17.01 -11.78
CA PRO A 56 -11.37 -18.21 -11.14
C PRO A 56 -9.94 -18.01 -10.63
N ALA A 57 -9.12 -17.32 -11.42
CA ALA A 57 -7.77 -16.86 -11.07
C ALA A 57 -7.72 -16.12 -9.72
N VAL A 58 -8.61 -15.15 -9.54
CA VAL A 58 -8.69 -14.31 -8.34
C VAL A 58 -9.27 -15.13 -7.18
N ALA A 59 -10.24 -16.00 -7.45
CA ALA A 59 -10.80 -16.91 -6.45
C ALA A 59 -9.75 -17.84 -5.85
N GLN A 60 -8.78 -18.33 -6.65
CA GLN A 60 -7.67 -19.16 -6.14
C GLN A 60 -6.82 -18.40 -5.12
N VAL A 61 -6.48 -17.15 -5.38
CA VAL A 61 -5.70 -16.33 -4.43
C VAL A 61 -6.53 -16.03 -3.17
N VAL A 62 -7.84 -15.79 -3.30
CA VAL A 62 -8.74 -15.62 -2.15
C VAL A 62 -8.77 -16.88 -1.28
N VAL A 63 -8.85 -18.06 -1.89
CA VAL A 63 -8.79 -19.35 -1.16
C VAL A 63 -7.41 -19.54 -0.51
N ALA A 64 -6.32 -19.23 -1.20
CA ALA A 64 -4.98 -19.33 -0.62
C ALA A 64 -4.78 -18.38 0.58
N MET A 65 -5.45 -17.22 0.58
CA MET A 65 -5.45 -16.32 1.74
C MET A 65 -6.22 -16.90 2.93
N THR A 66 -7.33 -17.60 2.72
CA THR A 66 -8.12 -18.17 3.84
C THR A 66 -7.44 -19.37 4.52
N THR A 67 -6.47 -20.02 3.86
CA THR A 67 -5.70 -21.10 4.49
C THR A 67 -4.56 -20.59 5.37
N HIS A 68 -4.19 -19.30 5.27
CA HIS A 68 -3.04 -18.70 5.96
C HIS A 68 -1.72 -19.47 5.75
N LYS A 69 -1.59 -20.19 4.64
CA LYS A 69 -0.37 -20.92 4.29
C LYS A 69 0.41 -20.12 3.25
N PRO A 70 1.57 -19.53 3.60
CA PRO A 70 2.34 -18.73 2.64
C PRO A 70 2.80 -19.54 1.44
N GLU A 71 2.92 -20.87 1.55
CA GLU A 71 3.29 -21.75 0.44
C GLU A 71 2.20 -21.79 -0.66
N ASP A 72 0.92 -21.78 -0.27
CA ASP A 72 -0.21 -21.75 -1.21
C ASP A 72 -0.21 -20.44 -2.01
N LEU A 73 0.10 -19.32 -1.35
CA LEU A 73 0.26 -18.01 -2.02
C LEU A 73 1.51 -17.96 -2.89
N THR A 74 2.62 -18.52 -2.42
CA THR A 74 3.91 -18.49 -3.13
C THR A 74 3.83 -19.29 -4.44
N ALA A 75 3.07 -20.38 -4.46
CA ALA A 75 2.80 -21.16 -5.67
C ALA A 75 2.08 -20.35 -6.77
N LEU A 76 1.39 -19.27 -6.39
CA LEU A 76 0.67 -18.38 -7.30
C LEU A 76 1.50 -17.17 -7.75
N VAL A 77 2.75 -17.01 -7.31
CA VAL A 77 3.56 -15.82 -7.63
C VAL A 77 4.15 -15.87 -9.05
N ALA A 78 3.98 -14.77 -9.77
CA ALA A 78 4.71 -14.46 -11.00
C ALA A 78 5.93 -13.59 -10.70
N TYR A 79 7.10 -14.23 -10.65
CA TYR A 79 8.37 -13.51 -10.59
C TYR A 79 8.69 -12.85 -11.92
N GLN A 80 9.27 -11.66 -11.85
CA GLN A 80 9.71 -10.84 -12.97
C GLN A 80 11.21 -10.99 -13.20
N GLN A 81 11.64 -10.82 -14.45
CA GLN A 81 13.06 -10.71 -14.81
C GLN A 81 13.40 -9.22 -14.93
N VAL A 82 14.11 -8.67 -13.95
CA VAL A 82 14.40 -7.24 -13.87
C VAL A 82 15.90 -7.01 -13.78
N ALA A 83 16.41 -6.14 -14.65
CA ALA A 83 17.80 -5.71 -14.65
C ALA A 83 18.12 -4.88 -13.39
N CYS A 84 19.18 -5.23 -12.69
CA CYS A 84 19.60 -4.52 -11.49
C CYS A 84 20.18 -3.14 -11.83
N THR A 85 20.14 -2.23 -10.85
CA THR A 85 20.75 -0.91 -10.95
C THR A 85 21.63 -0.55 -9.77
N THR A 86 22.67 0.25 -10.03
CA THR A 86 23.52 0.90 -9.04
C THR A 86 23.03 2.30 -8.68
N ALA A 87 22.09 2.85 -9.46
CA ALA A 87 21.49 4.14 -9.20
C ALA A 87 20.70 4.13 -7.89
N GLN A 88 20.78 5.22 -7.13
CA GLN A 88 20.00 5.41 -5.90
C GLN A 88 18.57 5.85 -6.23
N GLY A 89 17.63 5.52 -5.34
CA GLY A 89 16.22 5.87 -5.50
C GLY A 89 15.29 4.78 -4.94
N ALA A 90 14.19 5.23 -4.33
CA ALA A 90 13.07 4.40 -3.86
C ALA A 90 12.24 3.89 -5.04
N GLY A 91 11.60 2.72 -4.91
CA GLY A 91 10.69 2.18 -5.93
C GLY A 91 11.33 1.69 -7.24
N GLY A 92 12.61 2.01 -7.46
CA GLY A 92 13.35 1.65 -8.67
C GLY A 92 13.69 0.15 -8.78
N PRO A 93 14.36 -0.26 -9.87
CA PRO A 93 14.81 -1.63 -10.08
C PRO A 93 15.65 -2.19 -8.90
N PRO A 94 15.76 -3.52 -8.74
CA PRO A 94 16.55 -4.12 -7.67
C PRO A 94 17.99 -3.63 -7.71
N LYS A 95 18.63 -3.47 -6.55
CA LYS A 95 20.03 -3.04 -6.50
C LYS A 95 20.96 -4.17 -6.92
N CYS A 96 22.02 -3.84 -7.67
CA CYS A 96 23.06 -4.81 -8.01
C CYS A 96 23.81 -5.26 -6.75
N LYS A 97 24.04 -6.57 -6.62
CA LYS A 97 24.88 -7.14 -5.56
C LYS A 97 26.35 -6.79 -5.79
N THR A 98 27.16 -6.85 -4.73
CA THR A 98 28.60 -6.65 -4.83
C THR A 98 29.22 -7.63 -5.83
N GLY A 99 29.89 -7.08 -6.85
CA GLY A 99 30.53 -7.85 -7.92
C GLY A 99 29.70 -8.01 -9.18
N ASP A 100 28.39 -7.76 -9.13
CA ASP A 100 27.54 -7.83 -10.31
C ASP A 100 27.67 -6.55 -11.15
N SER A 101 27.60 -6.70 -12.48
CA SER A 101 27.60 -5.56 -13.39
C SER A 101 26.22 -4.89 -13.45
N GLN A 102 26.19 -3.57 -13.70
CA GLN A 102 24.95 -2.85 -13.99
C GLN A 102 24.14 -3.59 -15.05
N GLY A 103 22.84 -3.78 -14.80
CA GLY A 103 21.94 -4.45 -15.73
C GLY A 103 21.89 -5.98 -15.60
N THR A 104 22.62 -6.58 -14.65
CA THR A 104 22.48 -8.02 -14.34
C THR A 104 21.02 -8.35 -14.02
N VAL A 105 20.44 -9.32 -14.70
CA VAL A 105 19.02 -9.66 -14.58
C VAL A 105 18.79 -10.55 -13.37
N TYR A 106 17.87 -10.14 -12.50
CA TYR A 106 17.40 -10.94 -11.37
C TYR A 106 15.97 -11.39 -11.57
N ARG A 107 15.68 -12.58 -11.03
CA ARG A 107 14.32 -13.07 -10.81
C ARG A 107 13.80 -12.50 -9.49
N VAL A 108 12.89 -11.53 -9.56
CA VAL A 108 12.40 -10.76 -8.40
C VAL A 108 10.89 -10.64 -8.41
N PHE A 109 10.31 -10.31 -7.26
CA PHE A 109 8.89 -10.08 -7.07
C PHE A 109 8.67 -8.64 -6.58
N ALA A 110 7.69 -7.97 -7.15
CA ALA A 110 7.34 -6.59 -6.81
C ALA A 110 6.52 -6.57 -5.52
N THR A 111 7.02 -5.87 -4.51
CA THR A 111 6.35 -5.74 -3.21
C THR A 111 6.50 -4.33 -2.66
N GLY A 112 5.79 -3.99 -1.60
CA GLY A 112 6.06 -2.74 -0.89
C GLY A 112 5.16 -2.46 0.30
N GLY A 113 5.36 -1.27 0.84
CA GLY A 113 4.53 -0.68 1.89
C GLY A 113 4.35 0.80 1.60
N CYS A 114 5.17 1.64 2.25
CA CYS A 114 5.25 3.07 1.96
C CYS A 114 5.94 3.36 0.63
N GLU A 115 6.94 2.54 0.33
CA GLU A 115 7.69 2.57 -0.91
C GLU A 115 7.65 1.18 -1.52
N GLY A 116 7.85 1.15 -2.83
CA GLY A 116 7.98 -0.09 -3.57
C GLY A 116 9.40 -0.65 -3.51
N GLU A 117 9.50 -1.98 -3.57
CA GLU A 117 10.76 -2.71 -3.59
C GLU A 117 10.65 -3.99 -4.43
N TRP A 118 11.80 -4.60 -4.69
CA TRP A 118 11.93 -5.87 -5.41
C TRP A 118 12.61 -6.90 -4.51
N VAL A 119 11.95 -8.03 -4.27
CA VAL A 119 12.48 -9.10 -3.43
C VAL A 119 12.76 -10.36 -4.23
N THR A 120 13.81 -11.10 -3.88
CA THR A 120 14.10 -12.41 -4.51
C THR A 120 13.29 -13.55 -3.90
N ASP A 121 12.74 -13.34 -2.70
CA ASP A 121 11.86 -14.27 -2.01
C ASP A 121 10.58 -13.53 -1.57
N ALA A 122 9.44 -13.93 -2.12
CA ALA A 122 8.15 -13.32 -1.81
C ALA A 122 7.55 -13.86 -0.49
N ARG A 123 8.03 -15.00 0.03
CA ARG A 123 7.42 -15.67 1.19
C ARG A 123 7.28 -14.77 2.41
N PRO A 124 8.27 -13.95 2.81
CA PRO A 124 8.16 -13.10 3.99
C PRO A 124 7.00 -12.10 3.89
N ILE A 125 6.84 -11.40 2.75
CA ILE A 125 5.75 -10.43 2.59
C ILE A 125 4.40 -11.13 2.46
N LEU A 126 4.32 -12.24 1.73
CA LEU A 126 3.07 -13.00 1.59
C LEU A 126 2.60 -13.51 2.95
N LYS A 127 3.52 -14.03 3.77
CA LYS A 127 3.24 -14.45 5.14
C LYS A 127 2.77 -13.27 5.99
N GLN A 128 3.46 -12.13 5.93
CA GLN A 128 3.07 -10.94 6.67
C GLN A 128 1.63 -10.52 6.32
N ILE A 129 1.31 -10.40 5.03
CA ILE A 129 -0.05 -10.02 4.60
C ILE A 129 -1.07 -11.07 5.05
N ALA A 130 -0.77 -12.37 4.92
CA ALA A 130 -1.66 -13.43 5.38
C ALA A 130 -1.88 -13.42 6.91
N ASP A 131 -0.84 -13.14 7.71
CA ASP A 131 -0.93 -13.12 9.16
C ASP A 131 -1.64 -11.87 9.70
N THR A 132 -1.42 -10.71 9.07
CA THR A 132 -1.87 -9.42 9.63
C THR A 132 -3.14 -8.89 8.99
N SER A 133 -3.47 -9.32 7.78
CA SER A 133 -4.68 -8.86 7.11
C SER A 133 -5.91 -9.47 7.77
N GLY A 134 -6.92 -8.64 8.01
CA GLY A 134 -8.25 -9.12 8.39
C GLY A 134 -9.03 -9.61 7.16
N PRO A 135 -10.38 -9.58 7.20
CA PRO A 135 -11.20 -10.15 6.15
C PRO A 135 -10.99 -9.46 4.79
N LEU A 136 -11.28 -10.21 3.73
CA LEU A 136 -11.39 -9.67 2.37
C LEU A 136 -12.36 -8.49 2.38
N PHE A 137 -11.88 -7.33 1.95
CA PHE A 137 -12.65 -6.09 1.95
C PHE A 137 -13.27 -5.83 0.58
N ALA A 138 -12.49 -5.95 -0.48
CA ALA A 138 -12.96 -5.77 -1.84
C ALA A 138 -12.14 -6.58 -2.84
N VAL A 139 -12.75 -6.89 -3.97
CA VAL A 139 -12.09 -7.42 -5.15
C VAL A 139 -12.51 -6.54 -6.32
N VAL A 140 -11.54 -5.94 -7.00
CA VAL A 140 -11.78 -4.95 -8.04
C VAL A 140 -11.14 -5.33 -9.36
N LYS A 141 -11.76 -4.93 -10.45
CA LYS A 141 -11.19 -4.93 -11.80
C LYS A 141 -10.38 -3.66 -12.00
N LEU A 142 -9.22 -3.77 -12.64
CA LEU A 142 -8.31 -2.65 -12.90
C LEU A 142 -8.39 -2.21 -14.37
N THR A 143 -8.19 -0.92 -14.65
CA THR A 143 -8.01 -0.44 -16.04
C THR A 143 -6.70 -0.92 -16.64
N ARG A 144 -6.70 -1.09 -17.97
CA ARG A 144 -5.49 -1.08 -18.80
C ARG A 144 -5.53 0.11 -19.77
N PRO A 145 -4.45 0.92 -19.87
CA PRO A 145 -3.30 0.93 -18.97
C PRO A 145 -3.73 1.37 -17.56
N ASN A 146 -3.10 0.79 -16.55
CA ASN A 146 -3.28 1.22 -15.17
C ASN A 146 -2.59 2.59 -15.00
N PRO A 147 -3.23 3.60 -14.38
CA PRO A 147 -2.63 4.92 -14.16
C PRO A 147 -1.40 4.91 -13.23
N ASP A 148 -1.05 3.76 -12.66
CA ASP A 148 0.13 3.55 -11.84
C ASP A 148 1.39 4.13 -12.51
N PRO A 149 2.00 5.17 -11.92
CA PRO A 149 3.02 6.01 -12.54
C PRO A 149 4.35 5.28 -12.76
N GLU A 150 4.54 4.10 -12.17
CA GLU A 150 5.79 3.34 -12.24
C GLU A 150 5.79 2.43 -13.49
N PRO A 151 6.50 2.78 -14.59
CA PRO A 151 6.37 2.05 -15.85
C PRO A 151 6.96 0.63 -15.79
N GLY A 152 7.95 0.41 -14.92
CA GLY A 152 8.63 -0.87 -14.76
C GLY A 152 7.91 -1.86 -13.83
N TRP A 153 6.79 -1.46 -13.23
CA TRP A 153 6.04 -2.31 -12.31
C TRP A 153 5.04 -3.18 -13.04
N PRO A 154 4.91 -4.47 -12.67
CA PRO A 154 3.98 -5.36 -13.34
C PRO A 154 2.55 -4.90 -13.06
N LYS A 155 1.76 -4.79 -14.14
CA LYS A 155 0.35 -4.42 -14.07
C LYS A 155 -0.51 -5.68 -14.01
N GLY A 156 -1.74 -5.54 -13.54
CA GLY A 156 -2.68 -6.67 -13.49
C GLY A 156 -4.10 -6.24 -13.82
N ASP A 157 -4.99 -7.23 -13.84
CA ASP A 157 -6.40 -7.11 -14.24
C ASP A 157 -7.33 -7.00 -13.05
N ALA A 158 -6.86 -7.45 -11.88
CA ALA A 158 -7.62 -7.39 -10.65
C ALA A 158 -6.73 -7.06 -9.46
N ALA A 159 -7.34 -6.45 -8.44
CA ALA A 159 -6.74 -6.33 -7.12
C ALA A 159 -7.67 -6.88 -6.05
N MET A 160 -7.08 -7.51 -5.05
CA MET A 160 -7.78 -7.98 -3.86
C MET A 160 -7.27 -7.19 -2.67
N ILE A 161 -8.19 -6.54 -1.99
CA ILE A 161 -7.92 -5.60 -0.91
C ILE A 161 -8.40 -6.26 0.37
N TYR A 162 -7.51 -6.38 1.35
CA TYR A 162 -7.84 -6.92 2.67
C TYR A 162 -7.79 -5.81 3.71
N ASN A 163 -8.80 -5.75 4.57
CA ASN A 163 -8.85 -4.73 5.63
C ASN A 163 -8.17 -5.28 6.88
N ALA A 164 -7.31 -4.49 7.50
CA ALA A 164 -7.00 -4.66 8.91
C ALA A 164 -7.65 -3.53 9.67
N GLY A 165 -8.57 -3.86 10.56
CA GLY A 165 -9.34 -2.87 11.34
C GLY A 165 -8.49 -1.89 12.16
N SER A 166 -7.16 -2.03 12.20
CA SER A 166 -6.18 -1.17 12.88
C SER A 166 -5.12 -0.53 11.96
N GLY A 167 -5.25 -0.63 10.62
CA GLY A 167 -4.30 -0.04 9.65
C GLY A 167 -3.18 -0.96 9.15
N ALA A 168 -3.12 -2.21 9.62
CA ALA A 168 -2.12 -3.21 9.21
C ALA A 168 -2.63 -4.20 8.16
N GLY A 169 -3.01 -3.73 6.96
CA GLY A 169 -3.56 -4.62 5.91
C GLY A 169 -2.66 -4.72 4.69
N GLY A 170 -3.18 -5.32 3.63
CA GLY A 170 -2.49 -5.39 2.36
C GLY A 170 -3.41 -5.68 1.19
N TYR A 171 -2.82 -5.64 0.00
CA TYR A 171 -3.48 -6.00 -1.23
C TYR A 171 -2.57 -6.81 -2.14
N PHE A 172 -3.20 -7.58 -3.02
CA PHE A 172 -2.53 -8.28 -4.11
C PHE A 172 -3.00 -7.70 -5.45
N VAL A 173 -2.11 -7.70 -6.43
CA VAL A 173 -2.46 -7.46 -7.84
C VAL A 173 -2.26 -8.76 -8.61
N VAL A 174 -3.24 -9.14 -9.41
CA VAL A 174 -3.27 -10.40 -10.15
C VAL A 174 -3.31 -10.13 -11.65
N ALA A 175 -2.48 -10.85 -12.40
CA ALA A 175 -2.48 -10.90 -13.86
C ALA A 175 -2.33 -12.36 -14.30
N ASP A 176 -3.07 -12.80 -15.33
CA ASP A 176 -2.92 -14.14 -15.91
C ASP A 176 -2.92 -15.29 -14.87
N ALA A 177 -3.81 -15.21 -13.88
CA ALA A 177 -3.91 -16.16 -12.76
C ALA A 177 -2.73 -16.20 -11.77
N GLN A 178 -1.83 -15.23 -11.82
CA GLN A 178 -0.70 -15.13 -10.93
C GLN A 178 -0.69 -13.83 -10.13
N ILE A 179 -0.21 -13.90 -8.90
CA ILE A 179 0.09 -12.74 -8.06
C ILE A 179 1.33 -12.08 -8.67
N VAL A 180 1.17 -10.87 -9.19
CA VAL A 180 2.28 -10.08 -9.75
C VAL A 180 2.80 -9.02 -8.78
N ARG A 181 2.01 -8.64 -7.78
CA ARG A 181 2.39 -7.72 -6.69
C ARG A 181 1.73 -8.08 -5.38
N ALA A 182 2.41 -7.80 -4.27
CA ALA A 182 1.82 -7.82 -2.93
C ALA A 182 2.29 -6.58 -2.16
N HIS A 183 1.38 -5.84 -1.53
CA HIS A 183 1.74 -4.65 -0.76
C HIS A 183 1.05 -4.66 0.58
N THR A 184 1.76 -4.17 1.60
CA THR A 184 1.15 -3.77 2.86
C THR A 184 0.73 -2.30 2.79
N TYR A 185 -0.19 -1.89 3.66
CA TYR A 185 -0.53 -0.47 3.78
C TYR A 185 0.54 0.29 4.54
N CYS A 186 0.79 1.52 4.10
CA CYS A 186 1.57 2.51 4.83
C CYS A 186 0.61 3.47 5.54
N GLY A 187 0.24 3.15 6.78
CA GLY A 187 -0.79 3.88 7.54
C GLY A 187 -2.20 3.43 7.17
N ALA A 188 -3.21 4.19 7.60
CA ALA A 188 -4.61 3.92 7.25
C ALA A 188 -4.94 4.65 5.93
N PRO A 189 -4.85 4.00 4.75
CA PRO A 189 -5.22 4.66 3.51
C PRO A 189 -6.72 4.97 3.55
N ALA A 190 -7.10 6.17 3.10
CA ALA A 190 -8.45 6.37 2.63
C ALA A 190 -8.65 5.41 1.45
N ILE A 191 -9.50 4.39 1.63
CA ILE A 191 -9.62 3.31 0.63
C ILE A 191 -9.90 3.83 -0.78
N ASP A 192 -10.61 4.95 -0.89
CA ASP A 192 -10.98 5.58 -2.16
C ASP A 192 -9.72 6.09 -2.90
N ALA A 193 -8.71 6.54 -2.18
CA ALA A 193 -7.42 6.92 -2.75
C ALA A 193 -6.66 5.70 -3.27
N LEU A 194 -6.66 4.58 -2.53
CA LEU A 194 -6.06 3.33 -2.98
C LEU A 194 -6.76 2.79 -4.24
N LEU A 195 -8.09 2.73 -4.23
CA LEU A 195 -8.90 2.28 -5.37
C LEU A 195 -8.61 3.12 -6.62
N LYS A 196 -8.54 4.44 -6.46
CA LYS A 196 -8.18 5.37 -7.55
C LYS A 196 -6.76 5.14 -8.05
N GLN A 197 -5.79 4.99 -7.14
CA GLN A 197 -4.38 4.72 -7.49
C GLN A 197 -4.22 3.41 -8.25
N LEU A 198 -4.96 2.36 -7.86
CA LEU A 198 -4.95 1.07 -8.54
C LEU A 198 -5.68 1.11 -9.89
N GLY A 199 -6.45 2.16 -10.19
CA GLY A 199 -7.27 2.23 -11.40
C GLY A 199 -8.48 1.30 -11.35
N ALA A 200 -9.10 1.13 -10.17
CA ALA A 200 -10.29 0.30 -10.01
C ALA A 200 -11.48 0.86 -10.83
N THR A 201 -12.10 0.00 -11.63
CA THR A 201 -13.27 0.38 -12.47
C THR A 201 -14.57 -0.29 -12.05
N GLU A 202 -14.48 -1.52 -11.56
CA GLU A 202 -15.61 -2.36 -11.22
C GLU A 202 -15.28 -3.20 -9.99
N PHE A 203 -16.31 -3.66 -9.28
CA PHE A 203 -16.18 -4.52 -8.11
C PHE A 203 -16.71 -5.91 -8.44
N TYR A 204 -15.88 -6.93 -8.25
CA TYR A 204 -16.34 -8.32 -8.14
C TYR A 204 -16.86 -8.59 -6.72
N VAL A 205 -16.24 -7.97 -5.72
CA VAL A 205 -16.71 -7.94 -4.33
C VAL A 205 -16.68 -6.49 -3.86
N ALA A 206 -17.84 -5.93 -3.56
CA ALA A 206 -17.96 -4.58 -3.05
C ALA A 206 -17.62 -4.52 -1.54
N PRO A 207 -17.10 -3.38 -1.06
CA PRO A 207 -16.94 -3.12 0.37
C PRO A 207 -18.24 -3.38 1.15
N PRO A 208 -18.16 -3.89 2.40
CA PRO A 208 -19.32 -3.88 3.28
C PRO A 208 -19.80 -2.42 3.46
N GLY A 209 -21.12 -2.22 3.40
CA GLY A 209 -21.75 -0.90 3.44
C GLY A 209 -21.17 -0.04 4.57
N ARG A 210 -20.66 1.13 4.20
CA ARG A 210 -20.16 2.14 5.13
C ARG A 210 -21.31 2.93 5.73
#